data_AF-A0A7S4VJN6-F1
#
_entry.id   AF-A0A7S4VJN6-F1
#
_cell.length_a   1.000
_cell.length_b   1.000
_cell.length_c   1.000
_cell.angle_alpha   90.00
_cell.angle_beta   90.00
_cell.angle_gamma   90.00
#
_symmetry.space_group_name_H-M   'P 1'
#
loop_
_entity.id
_entity.type
_entity.pdbx_description
1 polymer ?
#
loop_
_entity_poly.entity_id
_entity_poly.type
_entity_poly.pdbx_seq_one_letter_code
_entity_poly.pdbx_strand_id
1 'polypeptide(L)'
;WLKRTVAGVIARRICTLMRLLTHNLLQCNKKGVTNGFPLLIKPLVMKYEESQFDKDFVAAMVPKLQYDALLKAVEWVSQYPEFASGQGLPSGGLPALPAAVPAEYESDEDFLRRLHLVLFDVHLVEGKLVCPESGREFPVNDRIPNMLLTDDEV
;
A
#
# COMPACT_ATOMS: atom_id res chain seq x y z
N TRP A 1 32.30 9.64 37.80
CA TRP A 1 32.38 10.86 36.97
C TRP A 1 33.08 10.48 35.66
N LEU A 2 32.51 10.54 34.46
CA LEU A 2 31.20 10.94 33.97
C LEU A 2 30.97 10.20 32.62
N LYS A 3 29.70 9.85 32.41
CA LYS A 3 29.05 9.28 31.23
C LYS A 3 29.60 9.75 29.87
N ARG A 4 29.70 8.84 28.89
CA ARG A 4 29.30 9.09 27.49
C ARG A 4 28.70 7.82 26.87
N THR A 5 27.46 7.55 27.25
CA THR A 5 26.53 6.76 26.44
C THR A 5 26.19 7.61 25.23
N VAL A 6 26.78 7.32 24.07
CA VAL A 6 26.27 7.85 22.80
C VAL A 6 25.10 6.94 22.45
N ALA A 7 23.89 7.37 22.86
CA ALA A 7 22.66 6.82 22.32
C ALA A 7 22.67 7.14 20.82
N GLY A 8 23.09 6.16 20.03
CA GLY A 8 22.92 6.20 18.59
C GLY A 8 21.42 6.26 18.32
N VAL A 9 20.93 7.44 17.96
CA VAL A 9 19.71 7.56 17.19
C VAL A 9 20.01 6.81 15.91
N ILE A 10 19.59 5.55 15.85
CA ILE A 10 19.50 4.82 14.60
C ILE A 10 18.54 5.67 13.78
N ALA A 11 19.09 6.50 12.89
CA ALA A 11 18.34 7.08 11.82
C ALA A 11 17.74 5.88 11.09
N ARG A 12 16.49 5.53 11.43
CA ARG A 12 15.68 4.64 10.61
C ARG A 12 15.76 5.28 9.24
N ARG A 13 16.54 4.68 8.33
CA ARG A 13 16.51 5.06 6.92
C ARG A 13 15.02 5.14 6.61
N ILE A 14 14.56 6.33 6.24
CA ILE A 14 13.26 6.51 5.61
C ILE A 14 13.43 5.86 4.24
N CYS A 15 13.43 4.54 4.24
CA CYS A 15 13.32 3.71 3.07
C CYS A 15 11.85 3.85 2.76
N THR A 16 11.51 4.76 1.86
CA THR A 16 10.15 5.04 1.40
C THR A 16 9.51 3.73 0.98
N LEU A 17 8.70 3.15 1.86
CA LEU A 17 8.01 1.90 1.60
C LEU A 17 6.84 2.20 0.67
N MET A 18 6.67 1.45 -0.42
CA MET A 18 5.43 1.48 -1.19
C MET A 18 4.34 0.78 -0.39
N ARG A 19 3.61 1.56 0.39
CA ARG A 19 2.40 1.18 1.10
C ARG A 19 1.24 0.98 0.12
N LEU A 20 0.24 0.18 0.51
CA LEU A 20 -1.02 0.13 -0.26
C LEU A 20 -1.74 1.49 -0.29
N LEU A 21 -1.52 2.33 0.73
CA LEU A 21 -1.94 3.74 0.65
C LEU A 21 -1.33 4.45 -0.56
N THR A 22 -0.04 4.27 -0.83
CA THR A 22 0.63 4.89 -1.98
C THR A 22 0.03 4.40 -3.29
N HIS A 23 -0.25 3.10 -3.40
CA HIS A 23 -0.95 2.53 -4.56
C HIS A 23 -2.30 3.19 -4.82
N ASN A 24 -3.06 3.48 -3.76
CA ASN A 24 -4.38 4.11 -3.85
C ASN A 24 -4.33 5.55 -4.39
N LEU A 25 -3.14 6.16 -4.50
CA LEU A 25 -2.91 7.50 -5.03
C LEU A 25 -2.27 7.51 -6.43
N LEU A 26 -1.86 6.35 -6.96
CA LEU A 26 -1.14 6.24 -8.22
C LEU A 26 -2.06 5.85 -9.38
N GLN A 27 -2.01 6.61 -10.48
CA GLN A 27 -2.76 6.37 -11.70
C GLN A 27 -1.83 6.35 -12.93
N CYS A 28 -2.19 5.58 -13.96
CA CYS A 28 -1.52 5.63 -15.25
C CYS A 28 -1.94 6.88 -16.03
N ASN A 29 -0.97 7.70 -16.42
CA ASN A 29 -1.17 8.91 -17.23
C ASN A 29 -0.61 8.76 -18.66
N LYS A 30 -0.51 7.52 -19.15
CA LYS A 30 -0.06 7.26 -20.52
C LYS A 30 -1.02 7.89 -21.53
N LYS A 31 -0.49 8.47 -22.60
CA LYS A 31 -1.26 9.05 -23.70
C LYS A 31 -2.32 8.08 -24.22
N GLY A 32 -3.54 8.57 -24.36
CA GLY A 32 -4.69 7.80 -24.85
C GLY A 32 -5.37 6.94 -23.79
N VAL A 33 -4.88 6.90 -22.56
CA VAL A 33 -5.55 6.25 -21.43
C VAL A 33 -6.57 7.21 -20.82
N THR A 34 -7.81 6.75 -20.69
CA THR A 34 -8.90 7.49 -20.04
C THR A 34 -9.19 6.95 -18.64
N ASN A 35 -9.07 5.63 -18.46
CA ASN A 35 -9.30 4.89 -17.23
C ASN A 35 -7.98 4.24 -16.75
N GLY A 36 -7.09 5.06 -16.18
CA GLY A 36 -5.77 4.63 -15.74
C GLY A 36 -5.70 4.07 -14.32
N PHE A 37 -6.82 3.95 -13.62
CA PHE A 37 -6.90 3.65 -12.19
C PHE A 37 -8.03 2.65 -11.90
N PRO A 38 -7.88 1.72 -10.93
CA PRO A 38 -6.65 1.40 -10.19
C PRO A 38 -5.66 0.58 -11.01
N LEU A 39 -4.37 0.73 -10.68
CA LEU A 39 -3.30 -0.07 -11.28
C LEU A 39 -3.33 -1.51 -10.72
N LEU A 40 -3.30 -2.54 -11.55
CA LEU A 40 -3.26 -3.92 -11.09
C LEU A 40 -1.91 -4.21 -10.39
N ILE A 41 -1.96 -4.72 -9.17
CA ILE A 41 -0.75 -5.09 -8.42
C ILE A 41 -0.36 -6.52 -8.79
N LYS A 42 0.88 -6.69 -9.28
CA LYS A 42 1.52 -7.99 -9.48
C LYS A 42 2.76 -8.04 -8.57
N PRO A 43 2.61 -8.50 -7.31
CA PRO A 43 3.71 -8.57 -6.36
C PRO A 43 4.71 -9.66 -6.72
N LEU A 44 5.99 -9.40 -6.46
CA LEU A 44 7.07 -10.38 -6.47
C LEU A 44 7.62 -10.59 -5.05
N VAL A 45 7.73 -9.51 -4.28
CA VAL A 45 8.12 -9.55 -2.87
C VAL A 45 7.23 -8.60 -2.08
N MET A 46 6.58 -9.11 -1.05
CA MET A 46 5.79 -8.35 -0.08
C MET A 46 6.51 -8.31 1.26
N LYS A 47 6.23 -7.27 2.06
CA LYS A 47 6.69 -7.18 3.44
C LYS A 47 5.58 -6.68 4.36
N TYR A 48 5.43 -7.34 5.51
CA TYR A 48 4.64 -6.89 6.65
C TYR A 48 5.54 -6.22 7.69
N GLU A 49 5.20 -5.00 8.08
CA GLU A 49 5.90 -4.24 9.13
C GLU A 49 4.90 -3.38 9.90
N GLU A 50 4.62 -3.76 11.15
CA GLU A 50 3.70 -3.03 12.02
C GLU A 50 4.15 -1.58 12.27
N SER A 51 3.21 -0.67 12.08
CA SER A 51 3.36 0.75 12.38
C SER A 51 2.43 1.19 13.50
N GLN A 52 2.71 2.35 14.08
CA GLN A 52 1.91 2.90 15.18
C GLN A 52 0.49 3.22 14.66
N PHE A 53 -0.51 2.62 15.30
CA PHE A 53 -1.90 2.92 15.03
C PHE A 53 -2.28 4.29 15.60
N ASP A 54 -2.84 5.14 14.74
CA ASP A 54 -3.41 6.44 15.09
C ASP A 54 -4.83 6.51 14.50
N LYS A 55 -5.82 6.43 15.40
CA LYS A 55 -7.24 6.39 15.04
C LYS A 55 -7.66 7.63 14.25
N ASP A 56 -7.28 8.81 14.73
CA ASP A 56 -7.72 10.08 14.15
C ASP A 56 -7.10 10.28 12.77
N PHE A 57 -5.84 9.87 12.61
CA PHE A 57 -5.16 9.90 11.32
C PHE A 57 -5.80 8.97 10.29
N VAL A 58 -6.11 7.73 10.67
CA VAL A 58 -6.76 6.76 9.77
C VAL A 58 -8.15 7.24 9.38
N ALA A 59 -8.95 7.72 10.34
CA ALA A 59 -10.27 8.29 10.08
C ALA A 59 -10.20 9.49 9.12
N ALA A 60 -9.21 10.38 9.28
CA ALA A 60 -8.99 11.51 8.38
C ALA A 60 -8.53 11.11 6.96
N MET A 61 -7.99 9.90 6.79
CA MET A 61 -7.62 9.37 5.47
C MET A 61 -8.81 8.78 4.72
N VAL A 62 -9.80 8.17 5.41
CA VAL A 62 -10.98 7.55 4.81
C VAL A 62 -11.61 8.37 3.67
N PRO A 63 -11.93 9.67 3.83
CA PRO A 63 -12.58 10.45 2.76
C PRO A 63 -11.67 10.70 1.53
N LYS A 64 -10.36 10.47 1.65
CA LYS A 64 -9.38 10.65 0.56
C LYS A 64 -9.12 9.35 -0.20
N LEU A 65 -9.59 8.21 0.32
CA LEU A 65 -9.37 6.91 -0.27
C LEU A 65 -10.35 6.65 -1.41
N GLN A 66 -9.82 6.06 -2.46
CA GLN A 66 -10.64 5.34 -3.43
C GLN A 66 -10.90 3.94 -2.87
N TYR A 67 -11.98 3.79 -2.10
CA TYR A 67 -12.26 2.57 -1.33
C TYR A 67 -12.41 1.33 -2.22
N ASP A 68 -13.14 1.43 -3.32
CA ASP A 68 -13.33 0.33 -4.27
C ASP A 68 -12.00 -0.15 -4.87
N ALA A 69 -11.08 0.78 -5.14
CA ALA A 69 -9.75 0.46 -5.61
C ALA A 69 -8.89 -0.23 -4.54
N LEU A 70 -9.06 0.14 -3.28
CA LEU A 70 -8.40 -0.52 -2.16
C LEU A 70 -8.90 -1.96 -2.00
N LEU A 71 -10.21 -2.20 -2.10
CA LEU A 71 -10.78 -3.54 -2.05
C LEU A 71 -10.21 -4.44 -3.16
N LYS A 72 -10.12 -3.92 -4.39
CA LYS A 72 -9.46 -4.63 -5.50
C LYS A 72 -7.98 -4.92 -5.23
N ALA A 73 -7.26 -3.95 -4.66
CA ALA A 73 -5.85 -4.15 -4.29
C ALA A 73 -5.67 -5.27 -3.25
N VAL A 74 -6.53 -5.30 -2.22
CA VAL A 74 -6.56 -6.36 -1.21
C VAL A 74 -6.87 -7.72 -1.84
N GLU A 75 -7.85 -7.76 -2.75
CA GLU A 75 -8.21 -8.98 -3.49
C GLU A 75 -7.03 -9.51 -4.30
N TRP A 76 -6.37 -8.65 -5.11
CA TRP A 76 -5.23 -9.05 -5.92
C TRP A 76 -4.08 -9.57 -5.07
N VAL A 77 -3.73 -8.89 -3.98
CA VAL A 77 -2.65 -9.34 -3.08
C VAL A 77 -3.02 -10.68 -2.42
N SER A 78 -4.29 -10.89 -2.07
CA SER A 78 -4.76 -12.13 -1.44
C SER A 78 -4.75 -13.35 -2.40
N GLN A 79 -4.64 -13.14 -3.71
CA GLN A 79 -4.51 -14.22 -4.70
C GLN A 79 -3.12 -14.87 -4.74
N TYR A 80 -2.14 -14.32 -4.01
CA TYR A 80 -0.77 -14.80 -3.95
C TYR A 80 -0.48 -15.53 -2.62
N PRO A 81 -0.82 -16.84 -2.52
CA PRO A 81 -0.71 -17.60 -1.27
C PRO A 81 0.73 -17.74 -0.76
N GLU A 82 1.73 -17.55 -1.62
CA GLU A 82 3.15 -17.55 -1.24
C GLU A 82 3.49 -16.46 -0.21
N PHE A 83 2.73 -15.35 -0.18
CA PHE A 83 2.94 -14.28 0.80
C PHE A 83 2.12 -14.47 2.08
N ALA A 84 1.24 -15.48 2.15
CA ALA A 84 0.43 -15.77 3.33
C ALA A 84 1.25 -16.31 4.53
N SER A 85 2.53 -16.59 4.33
CA SER A 85 3.45 -17.03 5.39
C SER A 85 4.79 -16.29 5.32
N GLY A 86 5.47 -16.14 6.46
CA GLY A 86 6.79 -15.51 6.54
C GLY A 86 6.74 -13.99 6.68
N GLN A 87 7.65 -13.28 6.00
CA GLN A 87 7.75 -11.81 6.09
C GLN A 87 6.74 -11.07 5.19
N GLY A 88 5.93 -11.78 4.40
CA GLY A 88 5.02 -11.20 3.40
C GLY A 88 3.81 -10.48 3.99
N LEU A 89 2.80 -11.26 4.38
CA LEU A 89 1.56 -10.81 5.01
C LEU A 89 1.52 -11.26 6.49
N PRO A 90 0.66 -10.66 7.34
CA PRO A 90 0.47 -11.14 8.71
C PRO A 90 -0.07 -12.57 8.74
N SER A 91 0.08 -13.25 9.90
CA SER A 91 -0.18 -14.69 10.13
C SER A 91 -1.63 -15.20 9.91
N GLY A 92 -2.49 -14.43 9.26
CA GLY A 92 -3.84 -14.81 8.84
C GLY A 92 -4.25 -14.21 7.49
N GLY A 93 -3.30 -13.67 6.72
CA GLY A 93 -3.58 -12.91 5.49
C GLY A 93 -4.10 -11.49 5.78
N LEU A 94 -4.49 -10.79 4.72
CA LEU A 94 -5.07 -9.46 4.85
C LEU A 94 -6.45 -9.54 5.55
N PRO A 95 -6.77 -8.60 6.45
CA PRO A 95 -8.07 -8.57 7.09
C PRO A 95 -9.18 -8.32 6.07
N ALA A 96 -10.31 -8.98 6.25
CA ALA A 96 -11.51 -8.71 5.46
C ALA A 96 -12.03 -7.30 5.78
N LEU A 97 -12.14 -6.49 4.73
CA LEU A 97 -12.77 -5.18 4.76
C LEU A 97 -14.24 -5.30 4.31
N PRO A 98 -15.16 -4.48 4.86
CA PRO A 98 -16.54 -4.45 4.40
C PRO A 98 -16.64 -3.99 2.94
N ALA A 99 -17.74 -4.33 2.27
CA ALA A 99 -17.94 -3.96 0.85
C ALA A 99 -18.10 -2.44 0.63
N ALA A 100 -18.45 -1.70 1.68
CA ALA A 100 -18.54 -0.25 1.68
C ALA A 100 -18.05 0.31 3.02
N VAL A 101 -17.62 1.56 3.02
CA VAL A 101 -17.24 2.27 4.25
C VAL A 101 -18.47 2.36 5.18
N PRO A 102 -18.38 1.89 6.43
CA PRO A 102 -19.48 2.01 7.40
C PRO A 102 -19.86 3.48 7.65
N ALA A 103 -21.15 3.77 7.85
CA ALA A 103 -21.62 5.15 8.06
C ALA A 103 -20.98 5.83 9.29
N GLU A 104 -20.69 5.05 10.34
CA GLU A 104 -20.08 5.52 11.58
C GLU A 104 -18.62 5.04 11.73
N TYR A 105 -17.87 5.02 10.63
CA TYR A 105 -16.49 4.52 10.61
C TYR A 105 -15.55 5.22 11.60
N GLU A 106 -15.83 6.47 11.97
CA GLU A 106 -15.02 7.24 12.93
C GLU A 106 -15.06 6.66 14.35
N SER A 107 -16.17 6.00 14.71
CA SER A 107 -16.36 5.37 16.02
C SER A 107 -15.98 3.89 16.00
N ASP A 108 -15.93 3.27 14.82
CA ASP A 108 -15.59 1.85 14.63
C ASP A 108 -14.07 1.63 14.65
N GLU A 109 -13.51 1.46 15.86
CA GLU A 109 -12.07 1.21 16.03
C GLU A 109 -11.61 -0.10 15.37
N ASP A 110 -12.46 -1.13 15.33
CA ASP A 110 -12.12 -2.42 14.73
C ASP A 110 -11.99 -2.30 13.20
N PHE A 111 -12.85 -1.52 12.56
CA PHE A 111 -12.73 -1.16 11.15
C PHE A 111 -11.45 -0.35 10.90
N LEU A 112 -11.20 0.69 11.70
CA LEU A 112 -10.03 1.55 11.53
C LEU A 112 -8.71 0.79 11.74
N ARG A 113 -8.66 -0.18 12.66
CA ARG A 113 -7.50 -1.06 12.86
C ARG A 113 -7.24 -1.96 11.65
N ARG A 114 -8.30 -2.56 11.09
CA ARG A 114 -8.19 -3.38 9.87
C ARG A 114 -7.74 -2.53 8.68
N LEU A 115 -8.29 -1.33 8.54
CA LEU A 115 -7.93 -0.39 7.50
C LEU A 115 -6.48 0.10 7.65
N HIS A 116 -6.04 0.40 8.88
CA HIS A 116 -4.66 0.78 9.19
C HIS A 116 -3.67 -0.28 8.72
N LEU A 117 -3.91 -1.54 9.07
CA LEU A 117 -3.04 -2.65 8.69
C LEU A 117 -2.87 -2.70 7.17
N VAL A 118 -3.98 -2.68 6.43
CA VAL A 118 -3.97 -2.73 4.98
C VAL A 118 -3.20 -1.52 4.40
N LEU A 119 -3.49 -0.31 4.88
CA LEU A 119 -2.92 0.91 4.32
C LEU A 119 -1.45 1.12 4.67
N PHE A 120 -1.02 0.76 5.88
CA PHE A 120 0.25 1.23 6.44
C PHE A 120 1.26 0.13 6.74
N ASP A 121 0.80 -1.08 7.04
CA ASP A 121 1.66 -2.16 7.54
C ASP A 121 2.05 -3.16 6.44
N VAL A 122 1.42 -3.05 5.26
CA VAL A 122 1.64 -3.93 4.11
C VAL A 122 2.38 -3.16 3.01
N HIS A 123 3.50 -3.72 2.59
CA HIS A 123 4.43 -3.07 1.67
C HIS A 123 4.72 -3.94 0.45
N LEU A 124 4.64 -3.34 -0.74
CA LEU A 124 5.18 -3.90 -1.96
C LEU A 124 6.67 -3.58 -2.03
N VAL A 125 7.51 -4.61 -1.97
CA VAL A 125 8.98 -4.47 -2.02
C VAL A 125 9.47 -4.55 -3.45
N GLU A 126 9.05 -5.59 -4.15
CA GLU A 126 9.34 -5.80 -5.56
C GLU A 126 8.09 -6.28 -6.28
N GLY A 127 7.94 -5.89 -7.55
CA GLY A 127 6.83 -6.31 -8.39
C GLY A 127 6.56 -5.32 -9.50
N LYS A 128 5.29 -5.23 -9.91
CA LYS A 128 4.86 -4.31 -10.94
C LYS A 128 3.42 -3.85 -10.73
N LEU A 129 3.17 -2.63 -11.17
CA LEU A 129 1.84 -2.05 -11.29
C LEU A 129 1.46 -2.01 -12.76
N VAL A 130 0.31 -2.56 -13.12
CA VAL A 130 -0.11 -2.67 -14.52
C VAL A 130 -1.29 -1.74 -14.79
N CYS A 131 -1.17 -0.89 -15.80
CA CYS A 131 -2.28 -0.06 -16.24
C CYS A 131 -3.43 -0.95 -16.75
N PRO A 132 -4.67 -0.75 -16.26
CA PRO A 132 -5.80 -1.60 -16.64
C PRO A 132 -6.21 -1.43 -18.12
N GLU A 133 -6.02 -0.24 -18.71
CA GLU A 133 -6.43 0.05 -20.09
C GLU A 133 -5.31 -0.22 -21.10
N SER A 134 -4.11 0.32 -20.87
CA SER A 134 -2.99 0.22 -21.82
C SER A 134 -2.12 -1.03 -21.65
N GLY A 135 -2.25 -1.74 -20.52
CA GLY A 135 -1.38 -2.86 -20.16
C GLY A 135 0.07 -2.43 -19.83
N ARG A 136 0.39 -1.14 -19.81
CA ARG A 136 1.72 -0.63 -19.45
C ARG A 136 2.10 -1.09 -18.05
N GLU A 137 3.26 -1.71 -17.92
CA GLU A 137 3.82 -2.12 -16.64
C GLU A 137 4.75 -1.05 -16.08
N PHE A 138 4.57 -0.73 -14.80
CA PHE A 138 5.41 0.16 -14.00
C PHE A 138 6.12 -0.69 -12.95
N PRO A 139 7.44 -0.92 -13.09
CA PRO A 139 8.17 -1.78 -12.17
C PRO A 139 8.29 -1.10 -10.79
N VAL A 140 8.23 -1.92 -9.75
CA VAL A 140 8.49 -1.52 -8.36
C VAL A 140 9.75 -2.25 -7.94
N ASN A 141 10.83 -1.51 -7.70
CA ASN A 141 12.11 -2.04 -7.24
C ASN A 141 12.50 -1.30 -5.97
N ASP A 142 13.01 -2.02 -4.97
CA ASP A 142 13.39 -1.44 -3.67
C ASP A 142 12.30 -0.54 -3.09
N ARG A 143 11.03 -0.95 -3.24
CA ARG A 143 9.82 -0.24 -2.75
C ARG A 143 9.54 1.09 -3.44
N ILE A 144 10.19 1.40 -4.56
CA ILE A 144 9.99 2.64 -5.31
C ILE A 144 9.32 2.30 -6.66
N PRO A 145 8.07 2.73 -6.88
CA PRO A 145 7.41 2.56 -8.17
C PRO A 145 8.01 3.51 -9.21
N ASN A 146 8.47 2.97 -10.33
CA ASN A 146 8.91 3.78 -11.47
C ASN A 146 7.72 4.11 -12.37
N MET A 147 7.17 5.31 -12.21
CA MET A 147 6.03 5.83 -12.97
C MET A 147 6.45 6.68 -14.19
N LEU A 148 7.72 6.64 -14.59
CA LEU A 148 8.20 7.41 -15.74
C LEU A 148 7.68 6.84 -17.06
N LEU A 149 7.26 7.76 -17.94
CA LEU A 149 6.86 7.49 -19.31
C LEU A 149 7.95 8.00 -20.25
N THR A 150 8.12 7.36 -21.41
CA THR A 150 8.98 7.88 -22.47
C THR A 150 8.30 9.03 -23.21
N ASP A 151 9.04 9.86 -23.93
CA ASP A 151 8.48 11.01 -24.66
C ASP A 151 7.34 10.64 -25.61
N ASP A 152 7.38 9.44 -26.21
CA ASP A 152 6.32 8.92 -27.08
C ASP A 152 5.04 8.47 -26.32
N GLU A 153 5.13 8.27 -25.01
CA GLU A 153 4.05 7.77 -24.15
C GLU A 153 3.31 8.87 -23.38
N VAL A 154 3.73 10.14 -23.51
CA VAL A 154 3.11 11.32 -22.86
C VAL A 154 2.15 12.08 -23.80
#